data_AF-A0A2V7P613-F1
#
_entry.id   AF-A0A2V7P613-F1
#
_cell.length_a   1.000
_cell.length_b   1.000
_cell.length_c   1.000
_cell.angle_alpha   90.00
_cell.angle_beta   90.00
_cell.angle_gamma   90.00
#
_symmetry.space_group_name_H-M   'P 1'
#
loop_
_entity.id
_entity.type
_entity.pdbx_description
1 polymer ?
#
loop_
_entity_poly.entity_id
_entity_poly.type
_entity_poly.pdbx_seq_one_letter_code
_entity_poly.pdbx_strand_id
1 'polypeptide(L)'
;MLYVGANHLIRTQHRGEDWEVLGPDMTRANREHPAPETGHTSYHAVFAIAESPLSGDVLWTGSDDGLVWLTRDGGKTWANLTANFAKDAPTECWVGAIAASFHAPGTAFVTFDCHFRDDYRPHVYRTDDFGRTWIAIDQGLPPAAGSLTIFADPVNPRLLWLGTATGVQVTVDGGKRWRRFGKGLPPVPVECLALAFRARELVLATHGRGIWVAPIGPLEELSDTLLAEPAHLFQVPTAYQYRRSDTYPEFGSRPFVSPNPAKGALINYYLREAQSEAVKLLVTTVAGDSVKQLTGPGYAGLQRVTWDLSRDRARPREKGGPTDQAELKQVLPGEYVVHLTVGKAKLERRIVVEDWPADRLGRIR
;
A
#
# COMPACT_ATOMS: atom_id res chain seq x y z
N MET A 1 -14.00 -7.79 18.01
CA MET A 1 -14.34 -9.00 17.23
C MET A 1 -13.05 -9.57 16.69
N LEU A 2 -12.85 -10.89 16.80
CA LEU A 2 -11.71 -11.62 16.27
C LEU A 2 -12.25 -12.84 15.52
N TYR A 3 -11.65 -13.13 14.37
CA TYR A 3 -11.91 -14.34 13.60
C TYR A 3 -10.70 -15.25 13.62
N VAL A 4 -10.94 -16.56 13.68
CA VAL A 4 -9.92 -17.60 13.62
C VAL A 4 -10.36 -18.63 12.59
N GLY A 5 -9.46 -19.00 11.69
CA GLY A 5 -9.69 -20.05 10.71
C GLY A 5 -9.25 -21.41 11.22
N ALA A 6 -10.15 -22.38 11.16
CA ALA A 6 -9.89 -23.81 11.26
C ALA A 6 -10.51 -24.46 10.01
N ASN A 7 -11.02 -25.69 10.09
CA ASN A 7 -11.92 -26.19 9.04
C ASN A 7 -13.24 -25.40 8.98
N HIS A 8 -13.57 -24.65 10.03
CA HIS A 8 -14.65 -23.66 10.08
C HIS A 8 -14.11 -22.25 10.29
N LEU A 9 -14.94 -21.24 10.05
CA LEU A 9 -14.68 -19.91 10.59
C LEU A 9 -15.14 -19.85 12.04
N ILE A 10 -14.31 -19.35 12.96
CA ILE A 10 -14.66 -19.23 14.37
C ILE A 10 -14.56 -17.76 14.77
N ARG A 11 -15.52 -17.25 15.55
CA ARG A 11 -15.57 -15.85 15.98
C ARG A 11 -15.61 -15.75 17.50
N THR A 12 -14.97 -14.71 18.04
CA THR A 12 -15.22 -14.18 19.39
C THR A 12 -15.49 -12.68 19.35
N GLN A 13 -16.40 -12.20 20.20
CA GLN A 13 -16.75 -10.78 20.30
C GLN A 13 -16.26 -10.17 21.62
N HIS A 14 -16.06 -10.98 22.66
CA HIS A 14 -15.72 -10.57 24.02
C HIS A 14 -14.36 -11.13 24.45
N ARG A 15 -13.29 -10.62 23.81
CA ARG A 15 -11.89 -10.85 24.22
C ARG A 15 -11.50 -12.35 24.40
N GLY A 16 -12.17 -13.26 23.69
CA GLY A 16 -11.90 -14.70 23.77
C GLY A 16 -12.74 -15.48 24.78
N GLU A 17 -13.78 -14.87 25.38
CA GLU A 17 -14.68 -15.53 26.34
C GLU A 17 -15.85 -16.26 25.65
N ASP A 18 -16.16 -15.93 24.40
CA ASP A 18 -17.35 -16.34 23.67
C ASP A 18 -17.02 -16.85 22.26
N TRP A 19 -16.54 -18.08 22.16
CA TRP A 19 -16.23 -18.67 20.86
C TRP A 19 -17.48 -19.28 20.20
N GLU A 20 -17.74 -18.87 18.97
CA GLU A 20 -18.83 -19.36 18.13
C GLU A 20 -18.27 -19.90 16.82
N VAL A 21 -18.68 -21.11 16.43
CA VAL A 21 -18.39 -21.67 15.11
C VAL A 21 -19.39 -21.10 14.10
N LEU A 22 -18.87 -20.47 13.05
CA LEU A 22 -19.62 -19.93 11.92
C LEU A 22 -19.47 -20.83 10.70
N GLY A 23 -20.61 -21.15 10.08
CA GLY A 23 -20.67 -21.84 8.80
C GLY A 23 -20.33 -23.34 8.83
N PRO A 24 -20.37 -24.00 7.66
CA PRO A 24 -20.07 -25.43 7.52
C PRO A 24 -18.57 -25.70 7.58
N ASP A 25 -18.15 -26.95 7.36
CA ASP A 25 -16.75 -27.22 7.03
C ASP A 25 -16.44 -26.55 5.68
N MET A 26 -15.46 -25.66 5.70
CA MET A 26 -15.05 -24.82 4.59
C MET A 26 -13.79 -25.36 3.89
N THR A 27 -13.42 -26.61 4.16
CA THR A 27 -12.29 -27.32 3.55
C THR A 27 -12.77 -28.58 2.79
N ARG A 28 -11.92 -29.16 1.95
CA ARG A 28 -12.19 -30.34 1.11
C ARG A 28 -11.85 -31.65 1.79
N ALA A 29 -10.79 -31.67 2.61
CA ALA A 29 -10.24 -32.91 3.11
C ALA A 29 -11.21 -33.67 4.02
N ASN A 30 -11.24 -34.99 3.87
CA ASN A 30 -12.03 -35.88 4.72
C ASN A 30 -11.48 -35.87 6.16
N ARG A 31 -12.37 -35.71 7.14
CA ARG A 31 -12.00 -35.66 8.57
C ARG A 31 -11.71 -37.03 9.18
N GLU A 32 -12.35 -38.10 8.69
CA GLU A 32 -12.20 -39.48 9.16
C GLU A 32 -10.94 -40.14 8.58
N HIS A 33 -10.59 -39.78 7.35
CA HIS A 33 -9.48 -40.35 6.60
C HIS A 33 -8.64 -39.24 5.94
N PRO A 34 -7.94 -38.42 6.74
CA PRO A 34 -7.08 -37.36 6.21
C PRO A 34 -5.89 -37.99 5.46
N ALA A 35 -5.65 -37.50 4.24
CA ALA A 35 -4.48 -37.90 3.46
C ALA A 35 -3.39 -36.83 3.59
N PRO A 36 -2.11 -37.20 3.77
CA PRO A 36 -1.03 -36.23 3.69
C PRO A 36 -0.90 -35.75 2.24
N GLU A 37 -0.93 -34.44 2.04
CA GLU A 37 -0.57 -33.79 0.79
C GLU A 37 0.81 -33.14 0.93
N THR A 38 1.64 -33.27 -0.11
CA THR A 38 2.99 -32.69 -0.11
C THR A 38 2.91 -31.18 0.12
N GLY A 39 3.51 -30.70 1.20
CA GLY A 39 3.51 -29.29 1.57
C GLY A 39 2.35 -28.83 2.45
N HIS A 40 1.47 -29.73 2.90
CA HIS A 40 0.30 -29.37 3.74
C HIS A 40 0.22 -30.11 5.06
N THR A 41 -0.64 -29.58 5.93
CA THR A 41 -1.23 -30.34 7.04
C THR A 41 -2.35 -31.22 6.51
N SER A 42 -2.53 -32.41 7.07
CA SER A 42 -3.52 -33.39 6.56
C SER A 42 -4.99 -32.99 6.75
N TYR A 43 -5.27 -31.89 7.45
CA TYR A 43 -6.62 -31.46 7.80
C TYR A 43 -7.03 -30.12 7.17
N HIS A 44 -6.14 -29.35 6.56
CA HIS A 44 -6.48 -28.08 5.91
C HIS A 44 -7.19 -27.06 6.84
N ALA A 45 -7.21 -25.79 6.44
CA ALA A 45 -7.84 -24.73 7.21
C ALA A 45 -8.29 -23.56 6.32
N VAL A 46 -9.25 -22.81 6.83
CA VAL A 46 -9.53 -21.43 6.40
C VAL A 46 -8.27 -20.60 6.65
N PHE A 47 -7.64 -20.19 5.56
CA PHE A 47 -6.33 -19.54 5.54
C PHE A 47 -6.46 -18.03 5.29
N ALA A 48 -7.43 -17.63 4.46
CA ALA A 48 -7.75 -16.24 4.19
C ALA A 48 -9.14 -15.90 4.73
N ILE A 49 -9.24 -14.78 5.45
CA ILE A 49 -10.49 -14.25 5.99
C ILE A 49 -10.54 -12.77 5.66
N ALA A 50 -11.65 -12.31 5.07
CA ALA A 50 -11.86 -10.90 4.79
C ALA A 50 -13.28 -10.47 5.17
N GLU A 51 -13.37 -9.59 6.16
CA GLU A 51 -14.60 -8.84 6.47
C GLU A 51 -14.71 -7.63 5.54
N SER A 52 -15.91 -7.32 5.05
CA SER A 52 -16.11 -6.13 4.23
C SER A 52 -15.95 -4.87 5.09
N PRO A 53 -15.14 -3.89 4.64
CA PRO A 53 -15.06 -2.59 5.32
C PRO A 53 -16.37 -1.78 5.27
N LEU A 54 -17.33 -2.20 4.43
CA LEU A 54 -18.63 -1.54 4.27
C LEU A 54 -19.75 -2.19 5.10
N SER A 55 -19.56 -3.43 5.55
CA SER A 55 -20.56 -4.16 6.34
C SER A 55 -19.94 -5.37 7.02
N GLY A 56 -20.09 -5.46 8.35
CA GLY A 56 -19.67 -6.65 9.11
C GLY A 56 -20.53 -7.88 8.89
N ASP A 57 -21.64 -7.77 8.13
CA ASP A 57 -22.45 -8.93 7.73
C ASP A 57 -21.83 -9.68 6.55
N VAL A 58 -20.89 -9.07 5.82
CA VAL A 58 -20.27 -9.63 4.63
C VAL A 58 -18.88 -10.16 4.97
N LEU A 59 -18.73 -11.48 4.99
CA LEU A 59 -17.46 -12.15 5.27
C LEU A 59 -17.12 -13.10 4.13
N TRP A 60 -15.88 -13.04 3.69
CA TRP A 60 -15.28 -13.96 2.73
C TRP A 60 -14.29 -14.86 3.45
N THR A 61 -14.27 -16.13 3.08
CA THR A 61 -13.25 -17.07 3.55
C THR A 61 -12.65 -17.84 2.40
N GLY A 62 -11.38 -18.20 2.55
CA GLY A 62 -10.61 -18.96 1.60
C GLY A 62 -9.79 -20.03 2.32
N SER A 63 -9.80 -21.27 1.86
CA SER A 63 -9.02 -22.35 2.47
C SER A 63 -7.67 -22.58 1.80
N ASP A 64 -6.77 -23.25 2.51
CA ASP A 64 -5.51 -23.79 1.98
C ASP A 64 -5.70 -25.05 1.10
N ASP A 65 -6.94 -25.38 0.75
CA ASP A 65 -7.30 -26.32 -0.31
C ASP A 65 -8.25 -25.69 -1.37
N GLY A 66 -8.31 -24.36 -1.41
CA GLY A 66 -8.84 -23.60 -2.54
C GLY A 66 -10.35 -23.37 -2.56
N LEU A 67 -11.07 -23.70 -1.50
CA LEU A 67 -12.46 -23.33 -1.36
C LEU A 67 -12.61 -21.84 -1.04
N VAL A 68 -13.56 -21.18 -1.71
CA VAL A 68 -13.92 -19.76 -1.48
C VAL A 68 -15.37 -19.70 -1.06
N TRP A 69 -15.64 -19.11 0.09
CA TRP A 69 -16.99 -18.98 0.63
C TRP A 69 -17.35 -17.54 0.94
N LEU A 70 -18.64 -17.27 0.97
CA LEU A 70 -19.22 -15.98 1.30
C LEU A 70 -20.45 -16.12 2.20
N THR A 71 -20.52 -15.29 3.22
CA THR A 71 -21.77 -14.93 3.91
C THR A 71 -22.08 -13.46 3.71
N ARG A 72 -23.37 -13.11 3.74
CA ARG A 72 -23.86 -11.73 3.65
C ARG A 72 -24.87 -11.39 4.75
N ASP A 73 -24.95 -12.23 5.77
CA ASP A 73 -25.90 -12.11 6.88
C ASP A 73 -25.23 -12.37 8.24
N GLY A 74 -23.93 -12.07 8.32
CA GLY A 74 -23.15 -12.16 9.56
C GLY A 74 -22.78 -13.58 9.97
N GLY A 75 -22.76 -14.51 9.01
CA GLY A 75 -22.37 -15.90 9.20
C GLY A 75 -23.52 -16.89 9.40
N LYS A 76 -24.78 -16.47 9.20
CA LYS A 76 -25.96 -17.34 9.37
C LYS A 76 -26.14 -18.28 8.18
N THR A 77 -25.91 -17.78 6.97
CA THR A 77 -25.91 -18.59 5.75
C THR A 77 -24.63 -18.36 4.95
N TRP A 78 -24.16 -19.43 4.29
CA TRP A 78 -22.91 -19.45 3.55
C TRP A 78 -23.11 -20.03 2.16
N ALA A 79 -22.50 -19.40 1.16
CA ALA A 79 -22.44 -19.86 -0.20
C ALA A 79 -21.00 -20.29 -0.55
N ASN A 80 -20.84 -21.51 -1.08
CA ASN A 80 -19.60 -21.93 -1.72
C ASN A 80 -19.55 -21.34 -3.13
N LEU A 81 -18.54 -20.53 -3.41
CA LEU A 81 -18.38 -19.80 -4.66
C LEU A 81 -17.35 -20.44 -5.60
N THR A 82 -16.70 -21.52 -5.19
CA THR A 82 -15.59 -22.14 -5.92
C THR A 82 -15.97 -22.58 -7.32
N ALA A 83 -17.18 -23.11 -7.49
CA ALA A 83 -17.67 -23.54 -8.80
C ALA A 83 -17.95 -22.38 -9.78
N ASN A 84 -17.94 -21.12 -9.31
CA ASN A 84 -18.18 -19.94 -10.15
C ASN A 84 -16.91 -19.42 -10.83
N PHE A 85 -15.73 -19.93 -10.46
CA PHE A 85 -14.50 -19.63 -11.17
C PHE A 85 -14.47 -20.35 -12.53
N ALA A 86 -13.67 -19.85 -13.46
CA ALA A 86 -13.44 -20.54 -14.72
C ALA A 86 -12.85 -21.94 -14.48
N LYS A 87 -13.13 -22.90 -15.36
CA LYS A 87 -12.75 -24.31 -15.19
C LYS A 87 -11.23 -24.53 -15.05
N ASP A 88 -10.44 -23.64 -15.64
CA ASP A 88 -8.98 -23.63 -15.61
C ASP A 88 -8.39 -22.82 -14.45
N ALA A 89 -9.23 -22.18 -13.63
CA ALA A 89 -8.77 -21.51 -12.41
C ALA A 89 -8.21 -22.54 -11.40
N PRO A 90 -7.17 -22.18 -10.65
CA PRO A 90 -6.48 -23.11 -9.77
C PRO A 90 -7.18 -23.24 -8.40
N THR A 91 -8.46 -23.61 -8.40
CA THR A 91 -9.31 -23.68 -7.20
C THR A 91 -8.99 -24.81 -6.22
N GLU A 92 -7.85 -25.46 -6.40
CA GLU A 92 -7.31 -26.49 -5.53
C GLU A 92 -5.96 -26.01 -4.92
N CYS A 93 -5.52 -24.80 -5.24
CA CYS A 93 -4.38 -24.12 -4.63
C CYS A 93 -4.83 -23.31 -3.41
N TRP A 94 -3.88 -22.77 -2.65
CA TRP A 94 -4.18 -21.95 -1.48
C TRP A 94 -4.92 -20.70 -1.90
N VAL A 95 -6.01 -20.38 -1.21
CA VAL A 95 -6.50 -19.00 -1.24
C VAL A 95 -5.52 -18.16 -0.41
N GLY A 96 -4.56 -17.51 -1.08
CA GLY A 96 -3.47 -16.79 -0.42
C GLY A 96 -3.97 -15.56 0.33
N ALA A 97 -4.86 -14.78 -0.30
CA ALA A 97 -5.52 -13.65 0.33
C ALA A 97 -6.86 -13.33 -0.33
N ILE A 98 -7.73 -12.70 0.45
CA ILE A 98 -8.96 -12.07 -0.03
C ILE A 98 -8.95 -10.61 0.41
N ALA A 99 -9.28 -9.69 -0.48
CA ALA A 99 -9.50 -8.29 -0.17
C ALA A 99 -10.91 -7.86 -0.56
N ALA A 100 -11.74 -7.50 0.43
CA ALA A 100 -13.03 -6.88 0.18
C ALA A 100 -12.84 -5.39 -0.13
N SER A 101 -13.58 -4.87 -1.11
CA SER A 101 -13.44 -3.48 -1.54
C SER A 101 -13.97 -2.49 -0.52
N PHE A 102 -13.24 -1.39 -0.34
CA PHE A 102 -13.68 -0.20 0.40
C PHE A 102 -14.74 0.63 -0.34
N HIS A 103 -14.99 0.34 -1.62
CA HIS A 103 -15.76 1.23 -2.50
C HIS A 103 -17.07 0.62 -2.98
N ALA A 104 -17.21 -0.71 -2.95
CA ALA A 104 -18.40 -1.39 -3.44
C ALA A 104 -18.63 -2.72 -2.69
N PRO A 105 -19.83 -2.96 -2.11
CA PRO A 105 -20.09 -4.16 -1.30
C PRO A 105 -19.89 -5.49 -2.02
N GLY A 106 -20.20 -5.55 -3.32
CA GLY A 106 -20.08 -6.76 -4.14
C GLY A 106 -18.69 -7.01 -4.71
N THR A 107 -17.76 -6.06 -4.55
CA THR A 107 -16.42 -6.15 -5.13
C THR A 107 -15.44 -6.78 -4.15
N ALA A 108 -14.76 -7.84 -4.58
CA ALA A 108 -13.69 -8.48 -3.85
C ALA A 108 -12.61 -9.00 -4.80
N PHE A 109 -11.41 -9.20 -4.26
CA PHE A 109 -10.26 -9.73 -4.96
C PHE A 109 -9.74 -10.97 -4.26
N VAL A 110 -9.33 -11.97 -5.02
CA VAL A 110 -8.83 -13.26 -4.51
C VAL A 110 -7.50 -13.57 -5.19
N THR A 111 -6.51 -14.02 -4.42
CA THR A 111 -5.30 -14.63 -4.95
C THR A 111 -5.29 -16.12 -4.70
N PHE A 112 -4.80 -16.89 -5.68
CA PHE A 112 -4.42 -18.27 -5.46
C PHE A 112 -2.89 -18.40 -5.43
N ASP A 113 -2.36 -19.14 -4.46
CA ASP A 113 -0.95 -19.45 -4.35
C ASP A 113 -0.73 -20.95 -4.59
N CYS A 114 -0.08 -21.26 -5.71
CA CYS A 114 0.13 -22.61 -6.20
C CYS A 114 1.59 -23.08 -6.09
N HIS A 115 2.47 -22.36 -5.39
CA HIS A 115 3.90 -22.69 -5.39
C HIS A 115 4.19 -24.12 -4.89
N PHE A 116 3.37 -24.63 -3.97
CA PHE A 116 3.49 -26.00 -3.45
C PHE A 116 3.19 -27.08 -4.50
N ARG A 117 2.54 -26.71 -5.61
CA ARG A 117 2.26 -27.58 -6.78
C ARG A 117 3.19 -27.31 -7.95
N ASP A 118 4.32 -26.65 -7.71
CA ASP A 118 5.29 -26.25 -8.74
C ASP A 118 4.71 -25.30 -9.81
N ASP A 119 3.65 -24.55 -9.46
CA ASP A 119 3.09 -23.48 -10.29
C ASP A 119 3.36 -22.12 -9.65
N TYR A 120 4.32 -21.40 -10.21
CA TYR A 120 4.74 -20.06 -9.77
C TYR A 120 4.06 -18.93 -10.58
N ARG A 121 3.05 -19.25 -11.41
CA ARG A 121 2.30 -18.22 -12.11
C ARG A 121 1.44 -17.43 -11.12
N PRO A 122 1.28 -16.12 -11.35
CA PRO A 122 0.34 -15.33 -10.59
C PRO A 122 -1.10 -15.69 -10.98
N HIS A 123 -1.96 -15.81 -9.97
CA HIS A 123 -3.38 -16.12 -10.13
C HIS A 123 -4.18 -15.14 -9.30
N VAL A 124 -4.78 -14.14 -9.96
CA VAL A 124 -5.46 -13.03 -9.29
C VAL A 124 -6.81 -12.80 -9.94
N TYR A 125 -7.87 -12.81 -9.14
CA TYR A 125 -9.25 -12.70 -9.61
C TYR A 125 -9.98 -11.55 -8.94
N ARG A 126 -10.92 -10.96 -9.67
CA ARG A 126 -11.85 -9.94 -9.21
C ARG A 126 -13.28 -10.42 -9.41
N THR A 127 -14.14 -10.10 -8.45
CA THR A 127 -15.60 -10.10 -8.63
C THR A 127 -16.15 -8.71 -8.37
N ASP A 128 -17.31 -8.39 -8.95
CA ASP A 128 -18.08 -7.17 -8.68
C ASP A 128 -19.53 -7.49 -8.25
N ASP A 129 -19.88 -8.77 -8.08
CA ASP A 129 -21.25 -9.24 -7.91
C ASP A 129 -21.40 -10.28 -6.80
N PHE A 130 -20.58 -10.16 -5.75
CA PHE A 130 -20.53 -11.10 -4.62
C PHE A 130 -20.09 -12.52 -5.05
N GLY A 131 -19.17 -12.61 -6.01
CA GLY A 131 -18.54 -13.86 -6.43
C GLY A 131 -19.43 -14.76 -7.28
N ARG A 132 -20.50 -14.20 -7.89
CA ARG A 132 -21.28 -14.91 -8.91
C ARG A 132 -20.48 -15.03 -10.20
N THR A 133 -19.68 -14.02 -10.52
CA THR A 133 -18.71 -14.05 -11.62
C THR A 133 -17.33 -13.60 -11.14
N TRP A 134 -16.31 -14.24 -11.71
CA TRP A 134 -14.90 -13.96 -11.44
C TRP A 134 -14.17 -13.68 -12.74
N ILE A 135 -13.35 -12.63 -12.74
CA ILE A 135 -12.54 -12.20 -13.88
C ILE A 135 -11.08 -12.24 -13.45
N ALA A 136 -10.23 -12.93 -14.22
CA ALA A 136 -8.79 -12.89 -14.02
C ALA A 136 -8.24 -11.49 -14.31
N ILE A 137 -7.43 -10.97 -13.40
CA ILE A 137 -6.77 -9.66 -13.47
C ILE A 137 -5.26 -9.79 -13.30
N ASP A 138 -4.68 -10.91 -13.71
CA ASP A 138 -3.26 -11.24 -13.59
C ASP A 138 -2.44 -10.94 -14.85
N GLN A 139 -3.07 -10.36 -15.88
CA GLN A 139 -2.44 -10.06 -17.16
C GLN A 139 -1.25 -9.10 -17.00
N GLY A 140 -0.10 -9.50 -17.56
CA GLY A 140 1.13 -8.70 -17.54
C GLY A 140 1.94 -8.79 -16.24
N LEU A 141 1.49 -9.56 -15.25
CA LEU A 141 2.32 -9.92 -14.10
C LEU A 141 3.49 -10.82 -14.53
N PRO A 142 4.63 -10.80 -13.82
CA PRO A 142 5.74 -11.68 -14.16
C PRO A 142 5.36 -13.16 -13.98
N PRO A 143 5.67 -14.05 -14.95
CA PRO A 143 5.12 -15.40 -15.03
C PRO A 143 5.61 -16.38 -13.94
N ALA A 144 6.62 -16.00 -13.16
CA ALA A 144 7.17 -16.79 -12.05
C ALA A 144 7.23 -15.97 -10.75
N ALA A 145 6.26 -15.08 -10.55
CA ALA A 145 6.19 -14.24 -9.36
C ALA A 145 5.29 -14.81 -8.25
N GLY A 146 4.33 -15.68 -8.58
CA GLY A 146 3.25 -16.08 -7.66
C GLY A 146 2.38 -14.90 -7.21
N SER A 147 1.42 -15.20 -6.33
CA SER A 147 0.45 -14.22 -5.80
C SER A 147 0.12 -14.56 -4.35
N LEU A 148 0.85 -13.94 -3.42
CA LEU A 148 0.82 -14.27 -2.00
C LEU A 148 -0.23 -13.48 -1.24
N THR A 149 -0.36 -12.19 -1.53
CA THR A 149 -1.32 -11.30 -0.86
C THR A 149 -1.80 -10.20 -1.78
N ILE A 150 -2.98 -9.65 -1.50
CA ILE A 150 -3.58 -8.53 -2.24
C ILE A 150 -4.15 -7.49 -1.29
N PHE A 151 -3.98 -6.22 -1.62
CA PHE A 151 -4.57 -5.10 -0.90
C PHE A 151 -5.26 -4.14 -1.88
N ALA A 152 -6.52 -3.81 -1.59
CA ALA A 152 -7.30 -2.83 -2.33
C ALA A 152 -7.28 -1.48 -1.61
N ASP A 153 -6.94 -0.41 -2.32
CA ASP A 153 -6.76 0.90 -1.72
C ASP A 153 -8.10 1.55 -1.28
N PRO A 154 -8.17 2.16 -0.08
CA PRO A 154 -9.38 2.77 0.43
C PRO A 154 -9.71 4.14 -0.16
N VAL A 155 -8.78 4.77 -0.89
CA VAL A 155 -8.95 6.10 -1.49
C VAL A 155 -9.23 5.99 -2.99
N ASN A 156 -8.52 5.13 -3.70
CA ASN A 156 -8.65 4.95 -5.14
C ASN A 156 -9.12 3.52 -5.48
N PRO A 157 -10.36 3.33 -5.99
CA PRO A 157 -10.91 2.00 -6.30
C PRO A 157 -10.16 1.25 -7.41
N ARG A 158 -9.24 1.91 -8.12
CA ARG A 158 -8.45 1.32 -9.20
C ARG A 158 -7.02 0.98 -8.78
N LEU A 159 -6.63 1.38 -7.57
CA LEU A 159 -5.30 1.14 -7.03
C LEU A 159 -5.31 -0.17 -6.24
N LEU A 160 -4.60 -1.17 -6.76
CA LEU A 160 -4.43 -2.47 -6.09
C LEU A 160 -2.94 -2.77 -5.98
N TRP A 161 -2.61 -3.49 -4.92
CA TRP A 161 -1.26 -3.90 -4.57
C TRP A 161 -1.24 -5.41 -4.44
N LEU A 162 -0.26 -6.05 -5.07
CA LEU A 162 -0.06 -7.49 -5.03
C LEU A 162 1.32 -7.79 -4.46
N GLY A 163 1.35 -8.50 -3.34
CA GLY A 163 2.57 -9.09 -2.81
C GLY A 163 2.86 -10.41 -3.53
N THR A 164 4.08 -10.57 -4.01
CA THR A 164 4.54 -11.72 -4.78
C THR A 164 5.80 -12.30 -4.16
N ALA A 165 6.26 -13.45 -4.63
CA ALA A 165 7.54 -14.05 -4.24
C ALA A 165 8.77 -13.18 -4.60
N THR A 166 8.59 -12.16 -5.43
CA THR A 166 9.68 -11.32 -5.97
C THR A 166 9.53 -9.82 -5.69
N GLY A 167 8.56 -9.43 -4.85
CA GLY A 167 8.35 -8.06 -4.41
C GLY A 167 6.88 -7.64 -4.47
N VAL A 168 6.64 -6.37 -4.78
CA VAL A 168 5.28 -5.81 -4.90
C VAL A 168 5.01 -5.41 -6.34
N GLN A 169 3.83 -5.76 -6.84
CA GLN A 169 3.26 -5.25 -8.07
C GLN A 169 2.12 -4.29 -7.73
N VAL A 170 1.94 -3.25 -8.55
CA VAL A 170 0.90 -2.24 -8.39
C VAL A 170 0.18 -2.01 -9.71
N THR A 171 -1.14 -1.83 -9.64
CA THR A 171 -1.98 -1.38 -10.73
C THR A 171 -2.68 -0.09 -10.32
N VAL A 172 -2.88 0.82 -11.27
CA VAL A 172 -3.63 2.09 -11.08
C VAL A 172 -4.85 2.16 -12.00
N ASP A 173 -5.16 1.06 -12.68
CA ASP A 173 -6.22 0.91 -13.68
C ASP A 173 -7.14 -0.28 -13.40
N GLY A 174 -7.16 -0.76 -12.15
CA GLY A 174 -8.08 -1.80 -11.67
C GLY A 174 -7.71 -3.21 -12.11
N GLY A 175 -6.42 -3.49 -12.29
CA GLY A 175 -5.90 -4.82 -12.64
C GLY A 175 -5.74 -5.06 -14.15
N LYS A 176 -5.88 -4.03 -14.99
CA LYS A 176 -5.65 -4.16 -16.44
C LYS A 176 -4.16 -4.21 -16.76
N ARG A 177 -3.34 -3.48 -16.00
CA ARG A 177 -1.89 -3.49 -16.12
C ARG A 177 -1.22 -3.42 -14.76
N TRP A 178 -0.20 -4.24 -14.59
CA TRP A 178 0.63 -4.30 -13.39
C TRP A 178 2.04 -3.79 -13.65
N ARG A 179 2.64 -3.18 -12.64
CA ARG A 179 4.02 -2.69 -12.66
C ARG A 179 4.70 -3.02 -11.35
N ARG A 180 5.99 -3.32 -11.38
CA ARG A 180 6.78 -3.48 -10.16
C ARG A 180 6.81 -2.16 -9.39
N PHE A 181 6.49 -2.22 -8.10
CA PHE A 181 6.56 -1.06 -7.23
C PHE A 181 7.97 -0.85 -6.68
N GLY A 182 8.46 0.39 -6.78
CA GLY A 182 9.75 0.80 -6.25
C GLY A 182 10.96 0.24 -7.00
N LYS A 183 12.15 0.77 -6.66
CA LYS A 183 13.45 0.32 -7.21
C LYS A 183 14.40 -0.23 -6.14
N GLY A 184 14.10 -0.02 -4.86
CA GLY A 184 14.98 -0.39 -3.74
C GLY A 184 14.60 -1.69 -3.02
N LEU A 185 13.42 -2.24 -3.28
CA LEU A 185 12.98 -3.49 -2.67
C LEU A 185 13.71 -4.67 -3.36
N PRO A 186 14.51 -5.47 -2.62
CA PRO A 186 15.14 -6.66 -3.19
C PRO A 186 14.08 -7.66 -3.68
N PRO A 187 14.43 -8.59 -4.57
CA PRO A 187 13.52 -9.65 -5.01
C PRO A 187 13.30 -10.63 -3.85
N VAL A 188 12.31 -10.37 -3.01
CA VAL A 188 11.95 -11.19 -1.84
C VAL A 188 10.44 -11.36 -1.75
N PRO A 189 9.96 -12.44 -1.13
CA PRO A 189 8.54 -12.64 -0.89
C PRO A 189 7.95 -11.53 -0.04
N VAL A 190 6.79 -11.03 -0.46
CA VAL A 190 5.97 -10.09 0.29
C VAL A 190 4.66 -10.78 0.64
N GLU A 191 4.51 -11.12 1.91
CA GLU A 191 3.42 -11.97 2.42
C GLU A 191 2.28 -11.14 3.01
N CYS A 192 2.54 -9.89 3.41
CA CYS A 192 1.53 -9.01 3.98
C CYS A 192 1.70 -7.56 3.53
N LEU A 193 0.56 -6.94 3.25
CA LEU A 193 0.41 -5.54 2.87
C LEU A 193 -0.62 -4.90 3.79
N ALA A 194 -0.32 -3.72 4.31
CA ALA A 194 -1.23 -2.93 5.14
C ALA A 194 -1.06 -1.44 4.85
N LEU A 195 -2.04 -0.63 5.23
CA LEU A 195 -1.99 0.83 5.06
C LEU A 195 -1.96 1.52 6.42
N ALA A 196 -0.97 2.41 6.61
CA ALA A 196 -1.02 3.41 7.66
C ALA A 196 -1.94 4.57 7.23
N PHE A 197 -3.25 4.41 7.44
CA PHE A 197 -4.30 5.32 6.93
C PHE A 197 -4.02 6.82 7.13
N ARG A 198 -3.57 7.21 8.33
CA ARG A 198 -3.28 8.63 8.65
C ARG A 198 -2.13 9.19 7.81
N ALA A 199 -1.09 8.39 7.59
CA ALA A 199 0.12 8.80 6.88
C ALA A 199 0.02 8.55 5.36
N ARG A 200 -0.96 7.75 4.92
CA ARG A 200 -1.08 7.25 3.54
C ARG A 200 0.20 6.57 3.08
N GLU A 201 0.68 5.66 3.93
CA GLU A 201 1.88 4.87 3.69
C GLU A 201 1.54 3.39 3.61
N LEU A 202 1.98 2.76 2.52
CA LEU A 202 1.94 1.31 2.38
C LEU A 202 3.03 0.72 3.26
N VAL A 203 2.62 -0.17 4.16
CA VAL A 203 3.48 -1.00 4.99
C VAL A 203 3.48 -2.40 4.40
N LEU A 204 4.67 -2.93 4.10
CA LEU A 204 4.82 -4.28 3.58
C LEU A 204 5.76 -5.08 4.48
N ALA A 205 5.39 -6.34 4.73
CA ALA A 205 6.23 -7.29 5.45
C ALA A 205 6.81 -8.30 4.47
N THR A 206 8.12 -8.49 4.57
CA THR A 206 8.87 -9.40 3.70
C THR A 206 9.30 -10.66 4.44
N HIS A 207 9.47 -11.76 3.70
CA HIS A 207 10.15 -12.93 4.23
C HIS A 207 11.66 -12.65 4.37
N GLY A 208 12.12 -12.44 5.62
CA GLY A 208 13.55 -12.32 5.95
C GLY A 208 14.23 -10.97 5.69
N ARG A 209 13.49 -9.91 5.30
CA ARG A 209 14.03 -8.54 5.12
C ARG A 209 13.25 -7.46 5.88
N GLY A 210 12.46 -7.86 6.88
CA GLY A 210 11.75 -6.95 7.78
C GLY A 210 10.58 -6.22 7.11
N ILE A 211 10.32 -5.01 7.61
CA ILE A 211 9.20 -4.15 7.24
C ILE A 211 9.72 -3.00 6.38
N TRP A 212 8.99 -2.69 5.30
CA TRP A 212 9.24 -1.51 4.48
C TRP A 212 8.01 -0.61 4.48
N VAL A 213 8.25 0.69 4.43
CA VAL A 213 7.21 1.72 4.45
C VAL A 213 7.44 2.66 3.28
N ALA A 214 6.39 2.96 2.52
CA ALA A 214 6.48 3.90 1.40
C ALA A 214 5.23 4.79 1.34
N PRO A 215 5.38 6.11 1.17
CA PRO A 215 4.23 7.00 0.96
C PRO A 215 3.62 6.75 -0.42
N ILE A 216 2.29 6.60 -0.45
CA ILE A 216 1.54 6.24 -1.66
C ILE A 216 0.54 7.30 -2.14
N GLY A 217 0.37 8.40 -1.42
CA GLY A 217 -0.59 9.47 -1.75
C GLY A 217 -0.63 9.88 -3.24
N PRO A 218 0.52 10.11 -3.92
CA PRO A 218 0.51 10.43 -5.35
C PRO A 218 -0.13 9.35 -6.24
N LEU A 219 -0.02 8.07 -5.86
CA LEU A 219 -0.64 6.96 -6.60
C LEU A 219 -2.16 6.91 -6.36
N GLU A 220 -2.62 7.24 -5.17
CA GLU A 220 -4.05 7.36 -4.85
C GLU A 220 -4.71 8.45 -5.71
N GLU A 221 -4.00 9.53 -6.02
CA GLU A 221 -4.49 10.62 -6.88
C GLU A 221 -4.52 10.28 -8.38
N LEU A 222 -3.88 9.19 -8.83
CA LEU A 222 -3.80 8.86 -10.25
C LEU A 222 -5.16 8.49 -10.86
N SER A 223 -5.46 9.14 -11.98
CA SER A 223 -6.62 8.91 -12.82
C SER A 223 -6.24 8.92 -14.31
N ASP A 224 -7.10 8.39 -15.18
CA ASP A 224 -6.84 8.43 -16.63
C ASP A 224 -6.84 9.87 -17.15
N THR A 225 -7.69 10.72 -16.57
CA THR A 225 -7.72 12.16 -16.85
C THR A 225 -6.40 12.82 -16.49
N LEU A 226 -5.86 12.55 -15.28
CA LEU A 226 -4.55 13.08 -14.86
C LEU A 226 -3.42 12.59 -15.78
N LEU A 227 -3.41 11.31 -16.13
CA LEU A 227 -2.36 10.73 -16.99
C LEU A 227 -2.41 11.24 -18.44
N ALA A 228 -3.52 11.84 -18.87
CA ALA A 228 -3.64 12.50 -20.17
C ALA A 228 -3.04 13.91 -20.18
N GLU A 229 -2.93 14.56 -19.02
CA GLU A 229 -2.36 15.91 -18.90
C GLU A 229 -0.85 15.92 -19.18
N PRO A 230 -0.28 17.01 -19.75
CA PRO A 230 1.16 17.10 -19.98
C PRO A 230 2.00 16.98 -18.70
N ALA A 231 1.49 17.53 -17.60
CA ALA A 231 2.09 17.46 -16.29
C ALA A 231 1.02 17.55 -15.19
N HIS A 232 1.33 17.03 -14.00
CA HIS A 232 0.49 17.18 -12.82
C HIS A 232 1.36 17.42 -11.58
N LEU A 233 0.88 18.26 -10.64
CA LEU A 233 1.52 18.49 -9.35
C LEU A 233 0.60 17.95 -8.25
N PHE A 234 1.06 16.90 -7.57
CA PHE A 234 0.26 16.16 -6.58
C PHE A 234 0.12 16.93 -5.27
N GLN A 235 -0.84 16.53 -4.44
CA GLN A 235 -0.92 17.07 -3.08
C GLN A 235 0.38 16.81 -2.32
N VAL A 236 0.84 17.83 -1.59
CA VAL A 236 2.04 17.75 -0.77
C VAL A 236 1.60 17.42 0.66
N PRO A 237 2.01 16.26 1.23
CA PRO A 237 1.72 15.96 2.63
C PRO A 237 2.31 17.03 3.55
N THR A 238 1.70 17.20 4.73
CA THR A 238 2.25 18.09 5.77
C THR A 238 3.70 17.73 6.06
N ALA A 239 4.57 18.74 5.94
CA ALA A 239 6.00 18.60 6.18
C ALA A 239 6.31 19.01 7.62
N TYR A 240 7.03 18.16 8.34
CA TYR A 240 7.35 18.40 9.74
C TYR A 240 8.78 18.86 9.93
N GLN A 241 8.96 19.90 10.75
CA GLN A 241 10.26 20.33 11.25
C GLN A 241 10.64 19.46 12.44
N TYR A 242 11.48 18.46 12.20
CA TYR A 242 12.07 17.66 13.27
C TYR A 242 13.58 17.90 13.37
N ARG A 243 14.07 17.84 14.61
CA ARG A 243 15.49 17.80 14.91
C ARG A 243 15.91 16.34 14.99
N ARG A 244 16.86 15.95 14.13
CA ARG A 244 17.53 14.66 14.29
C ARG A 244 18.29 14.70 15.60
N SER A 245 18.16 13.64 16.39
CA SER A 245 18.96 13.44 17.59
C SER A 245 19.76 12.17 17.38
N ASP A 246 21.05 12.24 17.68
CA ASP A 246 21.86 11.03 17.79
C ASP A 246 21.33 10.20 18.97
N THR A 247 21.11 8.91 18.73
CA THR A 247 20.83 7.94 19.79
C THR A 247 21.86 6.84 19.70
N TYR A 248 22.53 6.55 20.80
CA TYR A 248 23.41 5.38 20.90
C TYR A 248 22.56 4.11 20.76
N PRO A 249 22.87 3.20 19.82
CA PRO A 249 22.23 1.90 19.82
C PRO A 249 22.66 1.14 21.08
N GLU A 250 21.71 0.59 21.82
CA GLU A 250 22.03 -0.41 22.83
C GLU A 250 22.64 -1.66 22.19
N PHE A 251 23.49 -2.31 22.98
CA PHE A 251 24.49 -3.29 22.59
C PHE A 251 23.93 -4.55 21.91
N GLY A 252 24.46 -4.85 20.72
CA GLY A 252 24.36 -6.13 20.03
C GLY A 252 25.55 -6.29 19.08
N SER A 253 25.88 -7.51 18.63
CA SER A 253 27.10 -7.79 17.86
C SER A 253 27.13 -7.14 16.46
N ARG A 254 25.98 -6.71 15.91
CA ARG A 254 25.88 -5.96 14.65
C ARG A 254 24.68 -4.99 14.65
N PRO A 255 24.89 -3.66 14.67
CA PRO A 255 23.81 -2.70 14.53
C PRO A 255 23.32 -2.68 13.06
N PHE A 256 22.01 -2.90 12.84
CA PHE A 256 21.38 -2.58 11.55
C PHE A 256 21.08 -1.08 11.49
N VAL A 257 21.66 -0.40 10.51
CA VAL A 257 21.43 1.02 10.22
C VAL A 257 20.94 1.14 8.79
N SER A 258 19.82 1.84 8.61
CA SER A 258 19.26 2.19 7.30
C SER A 258 19.23 3.72 7.19
N PRO A 259 19.40 4.30 5.99
CA PRO A 259 19.20 5.73 5.80
C PRO A 259 17.81 6.16 6.23
N ASN A 260 17.74 7.32 6.88
CA ASN A 260 16.46 7.90 7.26
C ASN A 260 15.69 8.40 6.05
N PRO A 261 14.36 8.50 6.16
CA PRO A 261 13.55 9.22 5.19
C PRO A 261 14.13 10.62 4.92
N ALA A 262 13.95 11.08 3.68
CA ALA A 262 14.38 12.42 3.30
C ALA A 262 13.69 13.45 4.19
N LYS A 263 14.47 14.40 4.73
CA LYS A 263 13.96 15.46 5.62
C LYS A 263 13.21 16.48 4.78
N GLY A 264 11.99 16.84 5.20
CA GLY A 264 11.25 17.98 4.68
C GLY A 264 10.02 17.60 3.84
N ALA A 265 9.62 18.50 2.93
CA ALA A 265 8.42 18.33 2.12
C ALA A 265 8.69 17.45 0.88
N LEU A 266 7.92 16.36 0.75
CA LEU A 266 7.99 15.47 -0.41
C LEU A 266 7.08 16.01 -1.52
N ILE A 267 7.68 16.64 -2.52
CA ILE A 267 6.95 17.21 -3.66
C ILE A 267 7.00 16.20 -4.79
N ASN A 268 5.83 15.71 -5.20
CA ASN A 268 5.70 14.76 -6.29
C ASN A 268 5.03 15.44 -7.48
N TYR A 269 5.45 15.09 -8.69
CA TYR A 269 4.83 15.56 -9.92
C TYR A 269 4.88 14.48 -10.99
N TYR A 270 3.94 14.51 -11.93
CA TYR A 270 3.89 13.63 -13.08
C TYR A 270 4.27 14.43 -14.33
N LEU A 271 4.99 13.78 -15.23
CA LEU A 271 5.27 14.27 -16.58
C LEU A 271 4.83 13.20 -17.58
N ARG A 272 3.99 13.58 -18.54
CA ARG A 272 3.59 12.65 -19.61
C ARG A 272 4.76 12.28 -20.51
N GLU A 273 5.57 13.29 -20.83
CA GLU A 273 6.74 13.16 -21.69
C GLU A 273 8.00 13.67 -20.99
N ALA A 274 9.15 13.12 -21.37
CA ALA A 274 10.42 13.56 -20.84
C ALA A 274 10.74 15.00 -21.30
N GLN A 275 11.33 15.78 -20.42
CA GLN A 275 11.80 17.13 -20.67
C GLN A 275 13.29 17.10 -21.06
N SER A 276 13.71 17.99 -21.96
CA SER A 276 15.11 18.11 -22.38
C SER A 276 16.02 18.66 -21.29
N GLU A 277 15.45 19.42 -20.35
CA GLU A 277 16.14 19.99 -19.20
C GLU A 277 15.53 19.51 -17.89
N ALA A 278 16.26 19.71 -16.80
CA ALA A 278 15.72 19.47 -15.46
C ALA A 278 14.57 20.43 -15.14
N VAL A 279 13.58 19.90 -14.41
CA VAL A 279 12.34 20.62 -14.11
C VAL A 279 12.60 21.58 -12.95
N LYS A 280 12.26 22.86 -13.14
CA LYS A 280 12.41 23.88 -12.10
C LYS A 280 11.13 24.00 -11.30
N LEU A 281 11.26 23.98 -9.98
CA LEU A 281 10.19 24.27 -9.05
C LEU A 281 10.58 25.48 -8.20
N LEU A 282 9.60 26.32 -7.90
CA LEU A 282 9.79 27.49 -7.04
C LEU A 282 8.86 27.36 -5.83
N VAL A 283 9.43 27.37 -4.63
CA VAL A 283 8.65 27.50 -3.40
C VAL A 283 8.59 28.98 -3.03
N THR A 284 7.38 29.43 -2.71
CA THR A 284 7.08 30.81 -2.30
C THR A 284 6.32 30.85 -0.98
N THR A 285 6.30 32.01 -0.33
CA THR A 285 5.30 32.31 0.70
C THR A 285 3.93 32.45 0.04
N VAL A 286 2.85 32.39 0.83
CA VAL A 286 1.49 32.73 0.35
C VAL A 286 1.37 34.18 -0.18
N ALA A 287 2.29 35.07 0.21
CA ALA A 287 2.38 36.44 -0.33
C ALA A 287 3.13 36.52 -1.68
N GLY A 288 3.73 35.42 -2.15
CA GLY A 288 4.46 35.33 -3.41
C GLY A 288 5.97 35.55 -3.31
N ASP A 289 6.53 35.73 -2.11
CA ASP A 289 7.97 35.91 -1.94
C ASP A 289 8.73 34.61 -2.21
N SER A 290 9.79 34.69 -3.00
CA SER A 290 10.66 33.54 -3.28
C SER A 290 11.32 33.00 -2.01
N VAL A 291 11.17 31.69 -1.78
CA VAL A 291 11.75 30.97 -0.64
C VAL A 291 12.88 30.07 -1.09
N LYS A 292 12.61 29.19 -2.05
CA LYS A 292 13.55 28.15 -2.50
C LYS A 292 13.34 27.82 -3.97
N GLN A 293 14.42 27.80 -4.75
CA GLN A 293 14.43 27.15 -6.05
C GLN A 293 14.90 25.70 -5.93
N LEU A 294 14.16 24.80 -6.56
CA LEU A 294 14.44 23.36 -6.59
C LEU A 294 14.56 22.90 -8.04
N THR A 295 15.37 21.87 -8.24
CA THR A 295 15.55 21.22 -9.53
C THR A 295 15.19 19.74 -9.38
N GLY A 296 14.22 19.27 -10.16
CA GLY A 296 13.75 17.89 -10.17
C GLY A 296 14.06 17.17 -11.49
N PRO A 297 13.96 15.83 -11.51
CA PRO A 297 14.16 15.03 -12.72
C PRO A 297 13.18 15.39 -13.86
N GLY A 298 13.67 15.39 -15.10
CA GLY A 298 12.85 15.61 -16.30
C GLY A 298 12.34 14.33 -16.97
N TYR A 299 12.42 13.16 -16.32
CA TYR A 299 11.97 11.91 -16.95
C TYR A 299 10.44 11.80 -17.03
N ALA A 300 9.92 11.07 -18.02
CA ALA A 300 8.50 10.74 -18.07
C ALA A 300 8.09 9.88 -16.87
N GLY A 301 6.86 10.04 -16.41
CA GLY A 301 6.29 9.34 -15.26
C GLY A 301 6.29 10.15 -13.96
N LEU A 302 6.09 9.45 -12.85
CA LEU A 302 6.06 10.03 -11.50
C LEU A 302 7.48 10.37 -11.04
N GLN A 303 7.69 11.63 -10.68
CA GLN A 303 8.93 12.19 -10.18
C GLN A 303 8.74 12.72 -8.75
N ARG A 304 9.86 12.82 -8.03
CA ARG A 304 9.91 13.35 -6.68
C ARG A 304 11.10 14.28 -6.50
N VAL A 305 10.88 15.40 -5.83
CA VAL A 305 11.90 16.26 -5.27
C VAL A 305 11.59 16.51 -3.80
N THR A 306 12.62 16.55 -2.96
CA THR A 306 12.45 16.86 -1.53
C THR A 306 12.90 18.28 -1.27
N TRP A 307 12.01 19.10 -0.72
CA TRP A 307 12.38 20.38 -0.16
C TRP A 307 12.78 20.20 1.30
N ASP A 308 14.05 20.42 1.62
CA ASP A 308 14.63 20.29 2.97
C ASP A 308 14.18 21.36 3.98
N LEU A 309 13.14 22.13 3.64
CA LEU A 309 12.60 23.25 4.42
C LEU A 309 13.59 24.40 4.59
N SER A 310 14.59 24.48 3.69
CA SER A 310 15.53 25.60 3.64
C SER A 310 15.06 26.75 2.74
N ARG A 311 15.75 27.88 2.89
CA ARG A 311 15.62 29.08 2.05
C ARG A 311 16.94 29.33 1.34
N ASP A 312 16.88 29.86 0.12
CA ASP A 312 18.10 30.28 -0.59
C ASP A 312 18.74 31.51 0.05
N ARG A 313 17.90 32.45 0.52
CA ARG A 313 18.32 33.63 1.27
C ARG A 313 17.87 33.51 2.72
N ALA A 314 18.81 33.75 3.64
CA ALA A 314 18.54 33.78 5.07
C ALA A 314 17.48 34.86 5.39
N ARG A 315 16.60 34.58 6.35
CA ARG A 315 15.63 35.56 6.83
C ARG A 315 16.34 36.73 7.52
N PRO A 316 15.76 37.94 7.48
CA PRO A 316 16.23 39.04 8.33
C PRO A 316 16.23 38.61 9.80
N ARG A 317 17.25 39.05 10.55
CA ARG A 317 17.34 38.74 11.97
C ARG A 317 16.39 39.62 12.77
N GLU A 318 15.50 39.00 13.52
CA GLU A 318 14.63 39.68 14.49
C GLU A 318 15.33 39.79 15.86
N LYS A 319 14.92 40.78 16.67
CA LYS A 319 15.50 41.00 18.01
C LYS A 319 15.12 39.83 18.92
N GLY A 320 16.12 39.12 19.45
CA GLY A 320 15.92 37.90 20.25
C GLY A 320 15.83 36.61 19.41
N GLY A 321 15.94 36.71 18.08
CA GLY A 321 16.01 35.56 17.19
C GLY A 321 17.41 34.90 17.15
N PRO A 322 17.51 33.75 16.48
CA PRO A 322 18.77 33.01 16.39
C PRO A 322 19.85 33.81 15.65
N THR A 323 21.09 33.65 16.12
CA THR A 323 22.28 34.26 15.50
C THR A 323 22.92 33.36 14.45
N ASP A 324 22.61 32.05 14.49
CA ASP A 324 23.15 31.09 13.54
C ASP A 324 22.51 31.27 12.15
N GLN A 325 23.36 31.41 11.14
CA GLN A 325 22.94 31.61 9.76
C GLN A 325 22.23 30.37 9.20
N ALA A 326 22.57 29.17 9.66
CA ALA A 326 21.92 27.94 9.22
C ALA A 326 20.46 27.89 9.71
N GLU A 327 20.21 28.35 10.94
CA GLU A 327 18.86 28.47 11.51
C GLU A 327 18.03 29.54 10.80
N LEU A 328 18.63 30.69 10.45
CA LEU A 328 17.99 31.73 9.64
C LEU A 328 17.66 31.29 8.20
N LYS A 329 18.34 30.23 7.70
CA LYS A 329 18.02 29.59 6.43
C LYS A 329 16.93 28.52 6.53
N GLN A 330 16.43 28.18 7.71
CA GLN A 330 15.23 27.34 7.82
C GLN A 330 13.97 28.20 7.66
N VAL A 331 12.91 27.64 7.07
CA VAL A 331 11.58 28.26 7.12
C VAL A 331 10.97 28.18 8.51
N LEU A 332 9.92 28.95 8.76
CA LEU A 332 9.10 28.80 9.96
C LEU A 332 7.92 27.86 9.65
N PRO A 333 7.27 27.28 10.67
CA PRO A 333 5.97 26.68 10.49
C PRO A 333 4.99 27.66 9.84
N GLY A 334 4.14 27.16 8.94
CA GLY A 334 3.21 27.97 8.18
C GLY A 334 2.91 27.41 6.80
N GLU A 335 2.26 28.23 5.98
CA GLU A 335 1.83 27.87 4.64
C GLU A 335 2.77 28.42 3.57
N TYR A 336 3.11 27.56 2.62
CA TYR A 336 3.93 27.85 1.46
C TYR A 336 3.23 27.36 0.19
N VAL A 337 3.71 27.80 -0.97
CA VAL A 337 3.20 27.36 -2.26
C VAL A 337 4.36 26.89 -3.12
N VAL A 338 4.28 25.67 -3.63
CA VAL A 338 5.17 25.18 -4.69
C VAL A 338 4.55 25.45 -6.04
N HIS A 339 5.36 26.01 -6.94
CA HIS A 339 5.05 26.27 -8.33
C HIS A 339 5.89 25.35 -9.21
N LEU A 340 5.23 24.66 -10.13
CA LEU A 340 5.83 23.82 -11.16
C LEU A 340 5.54 24.44 -12.53
N THR A 341 6.57 24.65 -13.33
CA THR A 341 6.43 25.12 -14.72
C THR A 341 6.97 24.07 -15.68
N VAL A 342 6.13 23.61 -16.61
CA VAL A 342 6.48 22.63 -17.65
C VAL A 342 5.89 23.11 -18.97
N GLY A 343 6.75 23.56 -19.90
CA GLY A 343 6.31 24.20 -21.13
C GLY A 343 5.41 25.42 -20.84
N LYS A 344 4.14 25.35 -21.27
CA LYS A 344 3.12 26.39 -20.98
C LYS A 344 2.32 26.12 -19.70
N ALA A 345 2.40 24.93 -19.13
CA ALA A 345 1.67 24.58 -17.93
C ALA A 345 2.32 25.22 -16.71
N LYS A 346 1.50 25.90 -15.90
CA LYS A 346 1.86 26.45 -14.59
C LYS A 346 0.94 25.82 -13.57
N LEU A 347 1.51 25.05 -12.64
CA LEU A 347 0.78 24.29 -11.64
C LEU A 347 1.25 24.75 -10.26
N GLU A 348 0.33 24.83 -9.31
CA GLU A 348 0.64 25.21 -7.95
C GLU A 348 -0.05 24.30 -6.92
N ARG A 349 0.65 24.08 -5.80
CA ARG A 349 0.13 23.36 -4.64
C ARG A 349 0.59 24.00 -3.36
N ARG A 350 -0.33 24.03 -2.39
CA ARG A 350 -0.03 24.45 -1.03
C ARG A 350 0.83 23.40 -0.33
N ILE A 351 1.78 23.87 0.47
CA ILE A 351 2.59 23.09 1.38
C ILE A 351 2.32 23.61 2.78
N VAL A 352 1.95 22.72 3.70
CA VAL A 352 1.83 23.04 5.11
C VAL A 352 3.09 22.55 5.83
N VAL A 353 3.75 23.46 6.54
CA VAL A 353 4.92 23.16 7.38
C VAL A 353 4.52 23.30 8.84
N GLU A 354 4.73 22.25 9.63
CA GLU A 354 4.43 22.22 11.05
C GLU A 354 5.69 21.88 11.86
N ASP A 355 5.74 22.33 13.12
CA ASP A 355 6.69 21.79 14.08
C ASP A 355 6.38 20.31 14.36
N TRP A 356 7.41 19.52 14.68
CA TRP A 356 7.19 18.15 15.10
C TRP A 356 6.34 18.11 16.40
N PRO A 357 5.17 17.46 16.42
CA PRO A 357 4.31 17.45 17.59
C PRO A 357 4.97 16.72 18.77
N ALA A 358 4.82 17.25 19.99
CA ALA A 358 5.44 16.68 21.19
C ALA A 358 4.91 15.28 21.56
N ASP A 359 3.66 14.97 21.19
CA ASP A 359 2.97 13.70 21.40
C ASP A 359 3.23 12.67 20.28
N ARG A 360 3.80 13.11 19.15
CA ARG A 360 4.13 12.22 18.04
C ARG A 360 5.43 11.48 18.35
N LEU A 361 5.27 10.26 18.86
CA LEU A 361 6.37 9.29 19.00
C LEU A 361 7.00 9.05 17.63
N GLY A 362 8.27 9.42 17.49
CA GLY A 362 9.02 9.29 16.26
C GLY A 362 10.40 9.89 16.42
N ARG A 363 11.30 9.14 17.06
CA ARG A 363 12.73 9.37 16.87
C ARG A 363 13.04 8.92 15.44
N ILE A 364 12.89 9.83 14.49
CA ILE A 364 13.47 9.61 13.17
C ILE A 364 14.98 9.67 13.38
N ARG A 365 15.65 8.54 13.16
CA ARG A 365 17.12 8.43 13.20
C ARG A 365 17.76 9.45 12.24
#